data_AF-A3WB76-F1
#
_entry.id   AF-A3WB76-F1
#
_cell.length_a   1.000
_cell.length_b   1.000
_cell.length_c   1.000
_cell.angle_alpha   90.00
_cell.angle_beta   90.00
_cell.angle_gamma   90.00
#
_symmetry.space_group_name_H-M   'P 1'
#
loop_
_entity.id
_entity.type
_entity.pdbx_description
1 polymer ?
#
loop_
_entity_poly.entity_id
_entity_poly.type
_entity_poly.pdbx_seq_one_letter_code
_entity_poly.pdbx_strand_id
1 'polypeptide(L)'
;MLKRASIFLGSAALLAAPASAQLREAALPEIFESYNDCFAATESGSISTSSLEDLGWARATMRDGDGNTVEDGPIIYGHGERAPIIILSDLSGDGICMVNARIESFDTYEEFKAAFGGKLPDANEKGEILFSAQGHIVQIAPTGSREAPAMRLVVGTRTENN
;
A
#
# COMPACT_ATOMS: atom_id res chain seq x y z
N MET A 1 0.44 40.44 -61.36
CA MET A 1 1.48 40.62 -60.33
C MET A 1 0.93 40.13 -59.00
N LEU A 2 1.48 39.02 -58.48
CA LEU A 2 1.11 38.35 -57.25
C LEU A 2 1.69 39.10 -56.04
N LYS A 3 0.93 39.29 -54.96
CA LYS A 3 1.48 39.53 -53.61
C LYS A 3 0.75 38.65 -52.60
N ARG A 4 1.42 37.55 -52.24
CA ARG A 4 1.06 36.65 -51.13
C ARG A 4 1.51 37.31 -49.83
N ALA A 5 0.66 37.37 -48.82
CA ALA A 5 1.03 37.73 -47.46
C ALA A 5 0.79 36.51 -46.55
N SER A 6 1.86 36.10 -45.88
CA SER A 6 2.01 34.85 -45.14
C SER A 6 1.18 34.84 -43.85
N ILE A 7 0.51 33.71 -43.61
CA ILE A 7 -0.13 33.36 -42.34
C ILE A 7 0.97 32.77 -41.43
N PHE A 8 1.23 33.41 -40.28
CA PHE A 8 2.01 32.80 -39.19
C PHE A 8 1.04 32.06 -38.26
N LEU A 9 0.97 30.73 -38.37
CA LEU A 9 0.43 29.86 -37.32
C LEU A 9 1.53 29.64 -36.28
N GLY A 10 1.39 30.25 -35.10
CA GLY A 10 2.22 29.97 -33.94
C GLY A 10 1.74 28.71 -33.23
N SER A 11 2.52 27.64 -33.31
CA SER A 11 2.29 26.40 -32.56
C SER A 11 2.62 26.60 -31.08
N ALA A 12 1.60 26.63 -30.21
CA ALA A 12 1.79 26.51 -28.77
C ALA A 12 2.08 25.04 -28.44
N ALA A 13 3.35 24.72 -28.19
CA ALA A 13 3.74 23.42 -27.64
C ALA A 13 3.36 23.37 -26.15
N LEU A 14 2.25 22.72 -25.84
CA LEU A 14 1.90 22.33 -24.48
C LEU A 14 2.90 21.27 -24.01
N LEU A 15 3.85 21.67 -23.16
CA LEU A 15 4.70 20.75 -22.41
C LEU A 15 3.79 20.02 -21.41
N ALA A 16 3.38 18.80 -21.75
CA ALA A 16 2.82 17.88 -20.77
C ALA A 16 3.92 17.60 -19.73
N ALA A 17 3.75 18.14 -18.52
CA ALA A 17 4.57 17.74 -17.39
C ALA A 17 4.47 16.22 -17.22
N PRO A 18 5.56 15.53 -16.82
CA PRO A 18 5.47 14.11 -16.54
C PRO A 18 4.41 13.94 -15.46
N ALA A 19 3.45 13.05 -15.69
CA ALA A 19 2.56 12.61 -14.63
C ALA A 19 3.45 12.03 -13.53
N SER A 20 3.61 12.76 -12.43
CA SER A 20 4.18 12.24 -11.20
C SER A 20 3.46 10.93 -10.93
N ALA A 21 4.20 9.82 -10.81
CA ALA A 21 3.66 8.51 -10.47
C ALA A 21 3.11 8.55 -9.03
N GLN A 22 1.98 9.21 -8.86
CA GLN A 22 1.23 9.25 -7.63
C GLN A 22 0.55 7.90 -7.48
N LEU A 23 0.70 7.28 -6.31
CA LEU A 23 0.00 6.05 -5.99
C LEU A 23 -1.51 6.29 -6.20
N ARG A 24 -2.12 5.41 -6.99
CA ARG A 24 -3.57 5.41 -7.19
C ARG A 24 -4.27 5.14 -5.86
N GLU A 25 -5.46 5.68 -5.70
CA GLU A 25 -6.33 5.33 -4.59
C GLU A 25 -6.76 3.87 -4.72
N ALA A 26 -6.67 3.13 -3.62
CA ALA A 26 -7.11 1.75 -3.54
C ALA A 26 -8.61 1.69 -3.29
N ALA A 27 -9.29 0.87 -4.08
CA ALA A 27 -10.69 0.54 -3.81
C ALA A 27 -10.79 -0.37 -2.58
N LEU A 28 -11.86 -0.26 -1.81
CA LEU A 28 -12.05 -1.03 -0.58
C LEU A 28 -11.86 -2.56 -0.77
N PRO A 29 -12.36 -3.20 -1.85
CA PRO A 29 -12.09 -4.61 -2.11
C PRO A 29 -10.60 -4.94 -2.28
N GLU A 30 -9.82 -4.09 -2.97
CA GLU A 30 -8.38 -4.30 -3.15
C GLU A 30 -7.65 -4.28 -1.80
N ILE A 31 -8.09 -3.44 -0.87
CA ILE A 31 -7.53 -3.34 0.48
C ILE A 31 -7.81 -4.62 1.28
N PHE A 32 -9.05 -5.14 1.23
CA PHE A 32 -9.41 -6.40 1.89
C PHE A 32 -8.67 -7.60 1.31
N GLU A 33 -8.54 -7.67 -0.02
CA GLU A 33 -7.77 -8.73 -0.67
C GLU A 33 -6.30 -8.68 -0.25
N SER A 34 -5.67 -7.50 -0.29
CA SER A 34 -4.27 -7.34 0.14
C SER A 34 -4.07 -7.67 1.63
N TYR A 35 -5.06 -7.36 2.47
CA TYR A 35 -5.07 -7.74 3.88
C TYR A 35 -5.12 -9.25 4.08
N ASN A 36 -5.95 -9.95 3.29
CA ASN A 36 -6.03 -11.42 3.33
C ASN A 36 -4.75 -12.08 2.79
N ASP A 37 -4.13 -11.49 1.76
CA ASP A 37 -2.84 -11.96 1.25
C ASP A 37 -1.74 -11.88 2.33
N CYS A 38 -1.78 -10.86 3.20
CA CYS A 38 -0.88 -10.78 4.33
C CYS A 38 -1.08 -11.91 5.36
N PHE A 39 -2.30 -12.42 5.57
CA PHE A 39 -2.49 -13.64 6.39
C PHE A 39 -1.81 -14.85 5.76
N ALA A 40 -2.00 -15.05 4.45
CA ALA A 40 -1.35 -16.15 3.73
C ALA A 40 0.19 -16.06 3.85
N ALA A 41 0.75 -14.86 3.78
CA ALA A 41 2.17 -14.61 3.91
C ALA A 41 2.73 -14.80 5.34
N THR A 42 1.89 -14.82 6.37
CA THR A 42 2.29 -14.79 7.79
C THR A 42 1.90 -16.06 8.56
N GLU A 43 1.24 -17.00 7.90
CA GLU A 43 0.61 -18.19 8.52
C GLU A 43 1.63 -19.14 9.16
N SER A 44 2.83 -19.31 8.57
CA SER A 44 3.81 -20.30 9.00
C SER A 44 4.65 -19.89 10.23
N GLY A 45 4.28 -18.81 10.91
CA GLY A 45 5.10 -18.20 11.98
C GLY A 45 6.32 -17.42 11.47
N SER A 46 6.51 -17.38 10.14
CA SER A 46 7.53 -16.59 9.45
C SER A 46 6.91 -15.92 8.23
N ILE A 47 7.58 -14.90 7.67
CA ILE A 47 7.12 -14.28 6.42
C ILE A 47 7.48 -15.15 5.23
N SER A 48 6.48 -15.54 4.45
CA SER A 48 6.60 -16.28 3.20
C SER A 48 6.48 -15.33 2.00
N THR A 49 7.61 -14.96 1.40
CA THR A 49 7.63 -14.11 0.20
C THR A 49 7.06 -14.84 -1.02
N SER A 50 7.29 -16.15 -1.15
CA SER A 50 6.76 -16.95 -2.25
C SER A 50 5.23 -16.99 -2.24
N SER A 51 4.60 -16.99 -1.06
CA SER A 51 3.14 -16.93 -0.95
C SER A 51 2.57 -15.64 -1.54
N LEU A 52 3.25 -14.51 -1.41
CA LEU A 52 2.84 -13.25 -2.06
C LEU A 52 3.06 -13.31 -3.57
N GLU A 53 4.20 -13.87 -4.01
CA GLU A 53 4.53 -13.99 -5.44
C GLU A 53 3.51 -14.88 -6.18
N ASP A 54 3.09 -15.99 -5.58
CA ASP A 54 2.03 -16.86 -6.11
C ASP A 54 0.67 -16.16 -6.22
N LEU A 55 0.45 -15.13 -5.41
CA LEU A 55 -0.75 -14.29 -5.40
C LEU A 55 -0.64 -13.08 -6.36
N GLY A 56 0.42 -13.00 -7.17
CA GLY A 56 0.60 -11.96 -8.19
C GLY A 56 1.36 -10.72 -7.73
N TRP A 57 1.92 -10.74 -6.51
CA TRP A 57 2.76 -9.66 -6.03
C TRP A 57 4.18 -9.74 -6.59
N ALA A 58 4.75 -8.60 -6.97
CA ALA A 58 6.11 -8.49 -7.48
C ALA A 58 6.96 -7.62 -6.57
N ARG A 59 8.15 -8.12 -6.20
CA ARG A 59 9.11 -7.37 -5.39
C ARG A 59 9.64 -6.15 -6.17
N ALA A 60 9.55 -4.98 -5.56
CA ALA A 60 10.16 -3.77 -6.09
C ALA A 60 11.68 -3.79 -5.88
N THR A 61 12.43 -3.29 -6.87
CA THR A 61 13.86 -3.05 -6.76
C THR A 61 14.10 -1.57 -6.48
N MET A 62 14.68 -1.25 -5.32
CA MET A 62 15.10 0.11 -5.00
C MET A 62 16.46 0.39 -5.63
N ARG A 63 16.61 1.57 -6.25
CA ARG A 63 17.89 2.05 -6.77
C ARG A 63 18.23 3.40 -6.16
N ASP A 64 19.50 3.62 -5.89
CA ASP A 64 20.02 4.92 -5.44
C ASP A 64 20.06 5.94 -6.61
N GLY A 65 20.53 7.16 -6.31
CA GLY A 65 20.65 8.24 -7.32
C GLY A 65 21.67 7.93 -8.43
N ASP A 66 22.57 6.97 -8.21
CA ASP A 66 23.59 6.52 -9.15
C ASP A 66 23.15 5.27 -9.94
N GLY A 67 21.95 4.73 -9.64
CA GLY A 67 21.36 3.58 -10.29
C GLY A 67 21.75 2.22 -9.68
N ASN A 68 22.48 2.18 -8.58
CA ASN A 68 22.84 0.94 -7.89
C ASN A 68 21.65 0.41 -7.08
N THR A 69 21.52 -0.91 -7.00
CA THR A 69 20.50 -1.54 -6.15
C THR A 69 20.79 -1.27 -4.67
N VAL A 70 19.75 -0.89 -3.92
CA VAL A 70 19.80 -0.77 -2.47
C VAL A 70 19.37 -2.10 -1.85
N GLU A 71 20.32 -2.87 -1.33
CA GLU A 71 20.08 -4.21 -0.79
C GLU A 71 19.48 -4.19 0.63
N ASP A 72 19.83 -3.19 1.45
CA ASP A 72 19.41 -3.08 2.86
C ASP A 72 18.12 -2.27 3.06
N GLY A 73 17.33 -2.10 1.99
CA GLY A 73 16.05 -1.39 2.04
C GLY A 73 14.90 -2.27 2.55
N PRO A 74 13.75 -1.66 2.92
CA PRO A 74 12.54 -2.43 3.20
C PRO A 74 12.15 -3.29 1.99
N ILE A 75 11.67 -4.51 2.24
CA ILE A 75 11.18 -5.37 1.17
C ILE A 75 9.77 -4.88 0.80
N ILE A 76 9.66 -4.28 -0.39
CA ILE A 76 8.41 -3.72 -0.90
C ILE A 76 7.89 -4.60 -2.03
N TYR A 77 6.59 -4.86 -2.04
CA TYR A 77 5.86 -5.58 -3.06
C TYR A 77 4.76 -4.68 -3.65
N GLY A 78 4.64 -4.70 -4.98
CA GLY A 78 3.52 -4.09 -5.72
C GLY A 78 2.71 -5.15 -6.44
N HIS A 79 1.49 -4.82 -6.84
CA HIS A 79 0.61 -5.71 -7.59
C HIS A 79 0.25 -5.09 -8.94
N GLY A 80 0.17 -5.90 -10.00
CA GLY A 80 -0.13 -5.40 -11.35
C GLY A 80 -1.54 -4.82 -11.50
N GLU A 81 -2.48 -5.30 -10.69
CA GLU A 81 -3.91 -4.97 -10.80
C GLU A 81 -4.48 -4.21 -9.59
N ARG A 82 -3.75 -4.14 -8.47
CA ARG A 82 -4.25 -3.56 -7.20
C ARG A 82 -3.37 -2.38 -6.80
N ALA A 83 -3.98 -1.35 -6.21
CA ALA A 83 -3.24 -0.14 -5.80
C ALA A 83 -2.46 -0.24 -4.48
N PRO A 84 -2.88 -1.02 -3.46
CA PRO A 84 -2.09 -1.15 -2.24
C PRO A 84 -0.69 -1.69 -2.52
N ILE A 85 0.26 -1.29 -1.67
CA ILE A 85 1.61 -1.88 -1.63
C ILE A 85 1.76 -2.69 -0.35
N ILE A 86 2.55 -3.75 -0.42
CA ILE A 86 2.93 -4.54 0.75
C ILE A 86 4.38 -4.21 1.12
N ILE A 87 4.62 -4.01 2.41
CA ILE A 87 5.95 -3.84 2.99
C ILE A 87 6.15 -4.97 4.00
N LEU A 88 7.24 -5.71 3.83
CA LEU A 88 7.64 -6.75 4.76
C LEU A 88 8.78 -6.23 5.63
N SER A 89 8.72 -6.55 6.91
CA SER A 89 9.73 -6.17 7.89
C SER A 89 9.96 -7.33 8.85
N ASP A 90 11.23 -7.62 9.14
CA ASP A 90 11.68 -8.61 10.12
C ASP A 90 12.30 -7.97 11.37
N LEU A 91 12.03 -6.67 11.59
CA LEU A 91 12.55 -5.89 12.72
C LEU A 91 12.33 -6.65 14.04
N SER A 92 13.38 -7.32 14.50
CA SER A 92 13.50 -7.99 15.81
C SER A 92 12.65 -9.24 16.06
N GLY A 93 12.61 -10.18 15.10
CA GLY A 93 12.34 -11.60 15.38
C GLY A 93 10.91 -12.06 15.15
N ASP A 94 9.94 -11.15 15.15
CA ASP A 94 8.57 -11.41 14.70
C ASP A 94 8.33 -10.68 13.38
N GLY A 95 8.03 -11.44 12.33
CA GLY A 95 7.84 -10.89 11.00
C GLY A 95 6.50 -10.16 10.89
N ILE A 96 6.45 -9.05 10.16
CA ILE A 96 5.19 -8.35 9.87
C ILE A 96 4.99 -8.18 8.36
N CYS A 97 3.74 -8.36 7.92
CA CYS A 97 3.26 -7.99 6.61
C CYS A 97 2.40 -6.73 6.74
N MET A 98 2.81 -5.64 6.08
CA MET A 98 2.16 -4.34 6.18
C MET A 98 1.56 -3.93 4.84
N VAL A 99 0.25 -3.76 4.78
CA VAL A 99 -0.44 -3.15 3.64
C VAL A 99 -0.48 -1.64 3.85
N ASN A 100 -0.01 -0.88 2.88
CA ASN A 100 -0.22 0.56 2.80
C ASN A 100 -1.10 0.89 1.59
N ALA A 101 -2.17 1.63 1.82
CA ALA A 101 -3.12 2.02 0.77
C ALA A 101 -3.43 3.51 0.88
N ARG A 102 -3.31 4.23 -0.24
CA ARG A 102 -3.93 5.55 -0.38
C ARG A 102 -5.43 5.33 -0.54
N ILE A 103 -6.23 6.11 0.17
CA ILE A 103 -7.69 6.02 0.12
C ILE A 103 -8.26 7.33 -0.38
N GLU A 104 -9.52 7.31 -0.84
CA GLU A 104 -10.20 8.52 -1.33
C GLU A 104 -10.44 9.52 -0.19
N SER A 105 -10.85 9.01 0.97
CA SER A 105 -11.13 9.81 2.17
C SER A 105 -11.03 8.98 3.44
N PHE A 106 -11.03 9.62 4.61
CA PHE A 106 -11.11 8.91 5.88
C PHE A 106 -12.48 8.22 6.10
N ASP A 107 -13.52 8.55 5.32
CA ASP A 107 -14.78 7.80 5.37
C ASP A 107 -14.58 6.36 4.86
N THR A 108 -13.69 6.15 3.87
CA THR A 108 -13.29 4.81 3.42
C THR A 108 -12.65 3.99 4.55
N TYR A 109 -11.89 4.63 5.45
CA TYR A 109 -11.34 3.97 6.63
C TYR A 109 -12.43 3.57 7.63
N GLU A 110 -13.44 4.42 7.83
CA GLU A 110 -14.61 4.09 8.66
C GLU A 110 -15.43 2.94 8.06
N GLU A 111 -15.65 2.92 6.74
CA GLU A 111 -16.30 1.81 6.03
C GLU A 111 -15.53 0.50 6.16
N PHE A 112 -14.20 0.56 6.02
CA PHE A 112 -13.33 -0.60 6.24
C PHE A 112 -13.52 -1.18 7.65
N LYS A 113 -13.50 -0.33 8.69
CA LYS A 113 -13.74 -0.77 10.07
C LYS A 113 -15.14 -1.36 10.26
N ALA A 114 -16.16 -0.76 9.64
CA ALA A 114 -17.55 -1.21 9.77
C ALA A 114 -17.74 -2.65 9.27
N ALA A 115 -16.97 -3.08 8.26
CA ALA A 115 -17.02 -4.45 7.74
C ALA A 115 -16.59 -5.52 8.77
N PHE A 116 -15.90 -5.15 9.85
CA PHE A 116 -15.60 -6.05 10.98
C PHE A 116 -16.80 -6.24 11.93
N GLY A 117 -17.96 -5.65 11.62
CA GLY A 117 -19.22 -5.88 12.33
C GLY A 117 -19.25 -5.35 13.75
N GLY A 118 -18.52 -4.26 14.03
CA GLY A 118 -18.48 -3.61 15.35
C GLY A 118 -17.72 -4.36 16.44
N LYS A 119 -16.90 -5.36 16.07
CA LYS A 119 -16.11 -6.18 17.01
C LYS A 119 -14.71 -5.66 17.29
N LEU A 120 -14.36 -4.51 16.70
CA LEU A 120 -13.05 -3.91 16.87
C LEU A 120 -12.96 -3.23 18.24
N PRO A 121 -11.82 -3.37 18.96
CA PRO A 121 -11.55 -2.56 20.14
C PRO A 121 -11.53 -1.06 19.83
N ASP A 122 -11.61 -0.25 20.88
CA ASP A 122 -11.44 1.19 20.76
C ASP A 122 -10.05 1.53 20.24
N ALA A 123 -9.98 2.57 19.41
CA ALA A 123 -8.73 3.10 18.91
C ALA A 123 -7.94 3.81 20.03
N ASN A 124 -6.60 3.79 19.93
CA ASN A 124 -5.74 4.58 20.80
C ASN A 124 -5.79 6.08 20.44
N GLU A 125 -5.00 6.91 21.14
CA GLU A 125 -4.93 8.37 20.92
C GLU A 125 -4.52 8.77 19.50
N LYS A 126 -3.87 7.86 18.75
CA LYS A 126 -3.46 8.06 17.35
C LYS A 126 -4.46 7.50 16.33
N GLY A 127 -5.59 6.95 16.79
CA GLY A 127 -6.57 6.30 15.93
C GLY A 127 -6.19 4.87 15.52
N GLU A 128 -5.14 4.29 16.10
CA GLU A 128 -4.73 2.92 15.80
C GLU A 128 -5.55 1.91 16.61
N ILE A 129 -6.00 0.84 15.96
CA ILE A 129 -6.73 -0.26 16.60
C ILE A 129 -5.85 -1.50 16.52
N LEU A 130 -5.59 -2.11 17.67
CA LEU A 130 -4.82 -3.36 17.80
C LEU A 130 -5.75 -4.46 18.30
N PHE A 131 -5.74 -5.61 17.62
CA PHE A 131 -6.57 -6.76 17.98
C PHE A 131 -5.94 -8.08 17.52
N SER A 132 -6.52 -9.20 17.93
CA SER A 132 -6.12 -10.53 17.46
C SER A 132 -7.15 -11.09 16.49
N ALA A 133 -6.69 -11.64 15.38
CA ALA A 133 -7.52 -12.34 14.41
C ALA A 133 -6.77 -13.55 13.84
N GLN A 134 -7.44 -14.72 13.79
CA GLN A 134 -6.89 -15.95 13.21
C GLN A 134 -5.53 -16.41 13.79
N GLY A 135 -5.19 -16.00 15.03
CA GLY A 135 -3.89 -16.29 15.65
C GLY A 135 -2.79 -15.28 15.32
N HIS A 136 -3.13 -14.16 14.67
CA HIS A 136 -2.22 -13.07 14.35
C HIS A 136 -2.55 -11.85 15.20
N ILE A 137 -1.52 -11.08 15.54
CA ILE A 137 -1.70 -9.69 15.97
C ILE A 137 -1.93 -8.83 14.73
N VAL A 138 -3.02 -8.07 14.75
CA VAL A 138 -3.42 -7.17 13.67
C VAL A 138 -3.49 -5.74 14.18
N GLN A 139 -2.88 -4.82 13.45
CA GLN A 139 -3.05 -3.38 13.67
C GLN A 139 -3.68 -2.75 12.44
N ILE A 140 -4.66 -1.87 12.64
CA ILE A 140 -5.21 -1.01 11.59
C ILE A 140 -5.11 0.45 12.02
N ALA A 141 -4.68 1.33 11.13
CA ALA A 141 -4.43 2.72 11.47
C ALA A 141 -4.78 3.65 10.29
N PRO A 142 -5.45 4.79 10.54
CA PRO A 142 -5.49 5.86 9.56
C PRO A 142 -4.10 6.49 9.47
N THR A 143 -3.67 6.82 8.26
CA THR A 143 -2.37 7.46 7.99
C THR A 143 -2.54 8.57 6.95
N GLY A 144 -1.47 9.29 6.63
CA GLY A 144 -1.51 10.38 5.66
C GLY A 144 -2.10 11.69 6.20
N SER A 145 -2.59 12.53 5.29
CA SER A 145 -3.19 13.84 5.60
C SER A 145 -4.62 13.96 5.06
N ARG A 146 -5.28 15.10 5.25
CA ARG A 146 -6.62 15.32 4.68
C ARG A 146 -6.61 15.38 3.16
N GLU A 147 -5.54 15.89 2.57
CA GLU A 147 -5.35 16.05 1.13
C GLU A 147 -4.82 14.77 0.46
N ALA A 148 -4.19 13.89 1.24
CA ALA A 148 -3.69 12.59 0.81
C ALA A 148 -3.95 11.54 1.90
N PRO A 149 -5.23 11.16 2.10
CA PRO A 149 -5.57 10.20 3.14
C PRO A 149 -5.07 8.81 2.76
N ALA A 150 -4.66 8.07 3.78
CA ALA A 150 -4.15 6.72 3.63
C ALA A 150 -4.57 5.87 4.83
N MET A 151 -4.35 4.56 4.70
CA MET A 151 -4.45 3.65 5.82
C MET A 151 -3.34 2.62 5.77
N ARG A 152 -3.03 2.10 6.95
CA ARG A 152 -2.06 1.03 7.17
C ARG A 152 -2.74 -0.13 7.87
N LEU A 153 -2.48 -1.33 7.36
CA LEU A 153 -2.84 -2.60 7.98
C LEU A 153 -1.56 -3.36 8.26
N VAL A 154 -1.43 -3.93 9.43
CA VAL A 154 -0.29 -4.77 9.82
C VAL A 154 -0.83 -6.11 10.27
N VAL A 155 -0.28 -7.19 9.72
CA VAL A 155 -0.51 -8.57 10.17
C VAL A 155 0.83 -9.12 10.61
N GLY A 156 0.95 -9.45 11.90
CA GLY A 156 2.12 -10.14 12.42
C GLY A 156 2.13 -11.61 12.05
N THR A 157 3.30 -12.24 12.08
CA THR A 157 3.42 -13.71 12.03
C THR A 157 2.59 -14.35 13.13
N ARG A 158 2.05 -15.53 12.83
CA ARG A 158 1.24 -16.27 13.77
C ARG A 158 2.04 -16.56 15.04
N THR A 159 1.52 -16.16 16.19
CA THR A 159 2.10 -16.52 17.49
C THR A 159 1.45 -17.81 17.98
N GLU A 160 2.24 -18.85 18.28
CA GLU A 160 1.68 -19.99 19.02
C GLU A 160 1.21 -19.48 20.39
N ASN A 161 -0.06 -19.73 20.72
CA ASN A 161 -0.56 -19.43 22.06
C ASN A 161 0.24 -20.27 23.06
N ASN A 162 1.11 -19.64 23.85
CA ASN A 162 1.64 -20.24 25.08
C ASN A 162 0.54 -20.38 26.13
#